data_AF-A0A947WHF7-F1
#
_entry.id   AF-A0A947WHF7-F1
#
_cell.length_a   1.000
_cell.length_b   1.000
_cell.length_c   1.000
_cell.angle_alpha   90.00
_cell.angle_beta   90.00
_cell.angle_gamma   90.00
#
_symmetry.space_group_name_H-M   'P 1'
#
loop_
_entity.id
_entity.type
_entity.pdbx_description
1 polymer ?
#
loop_
_entity_poly.entity_id
_entity_poly.type
_entity_poly.pdbx_seq_one_letter_code
_entity_poly.pdbx_strand_id
1 'polypeptide(L)'
;MKNIQRNVLLAPYTTFKIGGLAKFFAVVKNEEELKEVCLWAKGENVPIFILGGGSNVLFSDNGFNGLVVKILNSEFLVHNSEIYADAGLLLANLLVEAVKLGLTGLEWAIGIP
;
A
#
# COMPACT_ATOMS: atom_id res chain seq x y z
N MET A 1 -4.01 14.86 -13.78
CA MET A 1 -4.19 13.54 -13.14
C MET A 1 -3.56 12.45 -13.99
N LYS A 2 -2.31 12.07 -13.70
CA LYS A 2 -1.55 11.13 -14.55
C LYS A 2 -1.54 9.67 -14.06
N ASN A 3 -2.08 9.36 -12.88
CA ASN A 3 -1.87 8.05 -12.23
C ASN A 3 -3.12 7.19 -11.98
N ILE A 4 -4.31 7.56 -12.49
CA ILE A 4 -5.53 6.73 -12.31
C ILE A 4 -5.79 5.93 -13.59
N GLN A 5 -5.64 4.62 -13.48
CA GLN A 5 -5.92 3.64 -14.52
C GLN A 5 -7.34 3.08 -14.37
N ARG A 6 -7.93 2.58 -15.46
CA ARG A 6 -9.27 1.97 -15.46
C ARG A 6 -9.16 0.47 -15.67
N ASN A 7 -10.09 -0.29 -15.10
CA ASN A 7 -10.26 -1.73 -15.34
C ASN A 7 -8.95 -2.53 -15.15
N VAL A 8 -8.31 -2.37 -13.98
CA VAL A 8 -7.05 -3.05 -13.65
C VAL A 8 -7.33 -4.35 -12.90
N LEU A 9 -6.75 -5.46 -13.37
CA LEU A 9 -6.84 -6.75 -12.70
C LEU A 9 -6.11 -6.71 -11.35
N LEU A 10 -6.79 -7.13 -10.28
CA LEU A 10 -6.26 -7.05 -8.92
C LEU A 10 -5.44 -8.28 -8.52
N ALA A 11 -5.66 -9.44 -9.15
CA ALA A 11 -4.92 -10.66 -8.86
C ALA A 11 -3.39 -10.49 -8.84
N PRO A 12 -2.73 -9.76 -9.77
CA PRO A 12 -1.28 -9.55 -9.72
C PRO A 12 -0.77 -8.75 -8.50
N TYR A 13 -1.67 -8.10 -7.76
CA TYR A 13 -1.33 -7.22 -6.63
C TYR A 13 -1.68 -7.83 -5.26
N THR A 14 -2.12 -9.09 -5.21
CA THR A 14 -2.40 -9.82 -3.96
C THR A 14 -1.56 -11.08 -3.85
N THR A 15 -1.21 -11.48 -2.63
CA THR A 15 -0.41 -12.69 -2.41
C THR A 15 -1.17 -13.96 -2.79
N PHE A 16 -2.50 -13.97 -2.62
CA PHE A 16 -3.36 -15.07 -3.06
C PHE A 16 -3.46 -15.19 -4.58
N LYS A 17 -3.08 -14.15 -5.33
CA LYS A 17 -3.25 -14.07 -6.79
C LYS A 17 -4.69 -14.24 -7.23
N ILE A 18 -5.61 -13.72 -6.42
CA ILE A 18 -7.05 -13.73 -6.65
C ILE A 18 -7.56 -12.28 -6.66
N GLY A 19 -8.56 -12.01 -7.50
CA GLY A 19 -9.21 -10.71 -7.60
C GLY A 19 -9.49 -10.28 -9.03
N GLY A 20 -10.74 -9.88 -9.28
CA GLY A 20 -11.21 -9.33 -10.55
C GLY A 20 -10.73 -7.91 -10.82
N LEU A 21 -11.45 -7.20 -11.69
CA LEU A 21 -11.08 -5.84 -12.10
C LEU A 21 -11.48 -4.79 -11.05
N ALA A 22 -10.57 -3.90 -10.69
CA ALA A 22 -10.94 -2.63 -10.08
C ALA A 22 -11.42 -1.65 -11.17
N LYS A 23 -12.52 -0.95 -10.91
CA LYS A 23 -13.00 0.12 -11.81
C LYS A 23 -11.91 1.17 -12.03
N PHE A 24 -11.23 1.56 -10.95
CA PHE A 24 -10.07 2.43 -10.99
C PHE A 24 -8.93 1.89 -10.15
N PHE A 25 -7.69 2.17 -10.56
CA PHE A 25 -6.50 1.80 -9.83
C PHE A 25 -5.46 2.92 -9.90
N ALA A 26 -4.86 3.27 -8.77
CA ALA A 26 -3.79 4.24 -8.70
C ALA A 26 -2.62 3.69 -7.90
N VAL A 27 -1.41 4.12 -8.25
CA VAL A 27 -0.20 3.90 -7.48
C VAL A 27 0.29 5.25 -7.00
N VAL A 28 0.56 5.37 -5.70
CA VAL A 28 1.02 6.61 -5.07
C VAL A 28 2.36 6.39 -4.38
N LYS A 29 3.26 7.36 -4.53
CA LYS A 29 4.63 7.29 -4.01
C LYS A 29 4.97 8.37 -2.97
N ASN A 30 4.03 9.24 -2.66
CA ASN A 30 4.15 10.31 -1.67
C ASN A 30 2.75 10.76 -1.20
N GLU A 31 2.71 11.59 -0.16
CA GLU A 31 1.49 12.09 0.45
C GLU A 31 0.66 12.96 -0.50
N GLU A 32 1.33 13.74 -1.35
CA GLU A 32 0.74 14.67 -2.31
C GLU A 32 -0.04 13.92 -3.39
N GLU A 33 0.55 12.86 -3.94
CA GLU A 33 -0.13 11.95 -4.87
C GLU A 33 -1.34 11.27 -4.20
N LEU A 34 -1.20 10.82 -2.94
CA LEU A 34 -2.31 10.23 -2.20
C LEU A 34 -3.45 11.25 -2.01
N LYS A 35 -3.11 12.50 -1.66
CA LYS A 35 -4.06 13.60 -1.50
C LYS A 35 -4.79 13.91 -2.81
N GLU A 36 -4.07 14.00 -3.92
CA GLU A 36 -4.67 14.23 -5.25
C GLU A 36 -5.67 13.12 -5.61
N VAL A 37 -5.29 11.86 -5.42
CA VAL A 37 -6.13 10.69 -5.74
C VAL A 37 -7.37 10.63 -4.84
N CYS A 38 -7.22 10.91 -3.54
CA CYS A 38 -8.34 10.99 -2.60
C CYS A 38 -9.33 12.12 -2.94
N LEU A 39 -8.81 13.30 -3.31
CA LEU A 39 -9.65 14.43 -3.71
C LEU A 39 -10.41 14.13 -5.01
N TRP A 40 -9.75 13.48 -5.97
CA TRP A 40 -10.41 13.03 -7.19
C TRP A 40 -11.54 12.04 -6.90
N ALA A 41 -11.28 10.99 -6.11
CA ALA A 41 -12.31 9.98 -5.82
C ALA A 41 -13.51 10.60 -5.09
N LYS A 42 -13.25 11.56 -4.19
CA LYS A 42 -14.29 12.35 -3.52
C LYS A 42 -15.12 13.15 -4.53
N GLY A 43 -14.48 13.83 -5.49
CA GLY A 43 -15.16 14.58 -6.54
C GLY A 43 -16.03 13.72 -7.46
N GLU A 44 -15.59 12.49 -7.75
CA GLU A 44 -16.32 11.52 -8.58
C GLU A 44 -17.31 10.63 -7.80
N ASN A 45 -17.40 10.81 -6.48
CA ASN A 45 -18.18 9.96 -5.57
C ASN A 45 -17.85 8.46 -5.71
N VAL A 46 -16.56 8.14 -5.80
CA VAL A 46 -16.03 6.78 -5.97
C VAL A 46 -15.47 6.27 -4.63
N PRO A 47 -15.87 5.06 -4.18
CA PRO A 47 -15.32 4.48 -2.95
C PRO A 47 -13.84 4.12 -3.12
N ILE A 48 -13.05 4.32 -2.07
CA ILE A 48 -11.62 4.06 -2.05
C ILE A 48 -11.33 2.78 -1.25
N PHE A 49 -10.40 1.96 -1.74
CA PHE A 49 -9.74 0.90 -0.98
C PHE A 49 -8.23 1.13 -0.99
N ILE A 50 -7.60 1.19 0.19
CA ILE A 50 -6.14 1.34 0.31
C ILE A 50 -5.48 -0.03 0.31
N LEU A 51 -4.54 -0.24 -0.60
CA LEU A 51 -3.81 -1.49 -0.77
C LEU A 51 -2.33 -1.32 -0.45
N GLY A 52 -1.84 -2.05 0.56
CA GLY A 52 -0.41 -2.19 0.85
C GLY A 52 0.25 -3.27 -0.01
N GLY A 53 0.91 -4.23 0.64
CA GLY A 53 1.52 -5.40 -0.01
C GLY A 53 0.51 -6.39 -0.62
N GLY A 54 -0.73 -6.41 -0.13
CA GLY A 54 -1.78 -7.33 -0.60
C GLY A 54 -1.72 -8.73 0.01
N SER A 55 -1.03 -8.89 1.14
CA SER A 55 -0.81 -10.18 1.83
C SER A 55 -2.01 -10.69 2.62
N ASN A 56 -2.96 -9.80 2.96
CA ASN A 56 -4.14 -10.15 3.75
C ASN A 56 -5.45 -9.61 3.12
N VAL A 57 -5.57 -9.70 1.80
CA VAL A 57 -6.76 -9.23 1.06
C VAL A 57 -7.19 -10.27 0.05
N LEU A 58 -8.49 -10.57 0.04
CA LEU A 58 -9.14 -11.41 -0.95
C LEU A 58 -10.19 -10.59 -1.70
N PHE A 59 -9.85 -10.16 -2.92
CA PHE A 59 -10.80 -9.47 -3.78
C PHE A 59 -11.70 -10.48 -4.48
N SER A 60 -12.98 -10.13 -4.67
CA SER A 60 -13.92 -10.93 -5.47
C SER A 60 -13.48 -10.99 -6.93
N ASP A 61 -13.75 -12.11 -7.60
CA ASP A 61 -13.59 -12.23 -9.06
C ASP A 61 -14.54 -11.30 -9.84
N ASN A 62 -15.65 -10.88 -9.22
CA ASN A 62 -16.52 -9.83 -9.75
C ASN A 62 -15.87 -8.43 -9.71
N GLY A 63 -14.69 -8.31 -9.10
CA GLY A 63 -13.91 -7.08 -9.04
C GLY A 63 -14.32 -6.14 -7.91
N PHE A 64 -13.88 -4.88 -8.03
CA PHE A 64 -14.16 -3.82 -7.08
C PHE A 64 -14.69 -2.58 -7.83
N ASN A 65 -15.95 -2.20 -7.56
CA ASN A 65 -16.58 -1.02 -8.15
C ASN A 65 -16.15 0.27 -7.43
N GLY A 66 -14.85 0.55 -7.47
CA GLY A 66 -14.24 1.69 -6.80
C GLY A 66 -12.81 1.93 -7.25
N LEU A 67 -12.11 2.77 -6.51
CA LEU A 67 -10.70 3.07 -6.68
C LEU A 67 -9.86 2.28 -5.69
N VAL A 68 -8.98 1.43 -6.20
CA VAL A 68 -7.92 0.82 -5.40
C VAL A 68 -6.68 1.69 -5.47
N VAL A 69 -6.15 2.11 -4.33
CA VAL A 69 -4.94 2.94 -4.24
C VAL A 69 -3.82 2.11 -3.62
N LYS A 70 -2.82 1.77 -4.42
CA LYS A 70 -1.63 1.07 -3.95
C LYS A 70 -0.58 2.06 -3.43
N ILE A 71 -0.22 1.91 -2.17
CA ILE A 71 0.79 2.74 -1.50
C ILE A 71 2.19 2.16 -1.78
N LEU A 72 3.10 2.97 -2.29
CA LEU A 72 4.49 2.61 -2.61
C LEU A 72 5.52 3.65 -2.13
N ASN A 73 5.15 4.57 -1.23
CA ASN A 73 6.16 5.33 -0.50
C ASN A 73 6.91 4.41 0.45
N SER A 74 8.22 4.60 0.62
CA SER A 74 9.07 3.64 1.32
C SER A 74 10.23 4.31 2.05
N GLU A 75 10.12 5.59 2.36
CA GLU A 75 11.11 6.30 3.15
C GLU A 75 10.95 5.96 4.64
N PHE A 76 12.01 6.18 5.39
CA PHE A 76 11.97 6.11 6.85
C PHE A 76 12.94 7.11 7.47
N LEU A 77 12.69 7.48 8.72
CA LEU A 77 13.52 8.38 9.51
C LEU A 77 13.81 7.72 10.86
N VAL A 78 15.05 7.83 11.31
CA VAL A 78 15.47 7.35 12.63
C VAL A 78 15.73 8.54 13.54
N HIS A 79 15.14 8.51 14.72
CA HIS A 79 15.35 9.51 15.77
C HIS A 79 15.59 8.80 17.11
N ASN A 80 16.84 8.79 17.56
CA ASN A 80 17.28 8.00 18.73
C ASN A 80 16.90 6.51 18.60
N SER A 81 15.90 6.05 19.36
CA SER A 81 15.40 4.67 19.35
C SER A 81 14.04 4.53 18.66
N GLU A 82 13.60 5.56 17.95
CA GLU A 82 12.34 5.58 17.20
C GLU A 82 12.62 5.50 15.70
N ILE A 83 11.84 4.69 14.99
CA ILE A 83 11.83 4.65 13.52
C ILE A 83 10.44 5.08 13.04
N TYR A 84 10.40 6.15 12.27
CA TYR A 84 9.21 6.58 11.53
C TYR A 84 9.31 6.01 10.13
N ALA A 85 8.32 5.22 9.71
CA ALA A 85 8.34 4.54 8.42
C ALA A 85 7.10 4.87 7.61
N ASP A 86 7.30 5.03 6.31
CA ASP A 86 6.22 5.13 5.35
C ASP A 86 5.36 3.87 5.30
N ALA A 87 4.07 4.03 5.02
CA ALA A 87 3.10 2.93 5.00
C ALA A 87 3.37 1.88 3.88
N GLY A 88 4.07 2.24 2.82
CA GLY A 88 4.46 1.31 1.76
C GLY A 88 5.83 0.65 1.97
N LEU A 89 6.57 0.98 3.04
CA LEU A 89 7.84 0.33 3.36
C LEU A 89 7.59 -1.15 3.68
N LEU A 90 8.37 -2.03 3.04
CA LEU A 90 8.33 -3.45 3.36
C LEU A 90 8.78 -3.67 4.80
N LEU A 91 7.97 -4.37 5.59
CA LEU A 91 8.25 -4.68 6.99
C LEU A 91 9.58 -5.43 7.15
N ALA A 92 9.91 -6.32 6.21
CA ALA A 92 11.21 -6.98 6.15
C ALA A 92 12.40 -6.00 6.07
N ASN A 93 12.25 -4.90 5.33
CA ASN A 93 13.30 -3.88 5.23
C ASN A 93 13.41 -3.10 6.53
N LEU A 94 12.28 -2.72 7.14
CA LEU A 94 12.26 -2.04 8.44
C LEU A 94 12.96 -2.86 9.54
N LEU A 95 12.74 -4.17 9.54
CA LEU A 95 13.38 -5.11 10.47
C LEU A 95 14.90 -5.14 10.32
N VAL A 96 15.39 -5.19 9.07
CA VAL A 96 16.83 -5.18 8.79
C VAL A 96 17.47 -3.90 9.31
N GLU A 97 16.81 -2.75 9.15
CA GLU A 97 17.32 -1.48 9.67
C GLU A 97 17.27 -1.40 11.19
N ALA A 98 16.19 -1.86 11.84
CA ALA A 98 16.11 -1.93 13.29
C ALA A 98 17.25 -2.77 13.91
N VAL A 99 17.57 -3.92 13.30
CA VAL A 99 18.69 -4.78 13.73
C VAL A 99 20.03 -4.07 13.57
N LYS A 100 20.28 -3.38 12.44
CA LYS A 100 21.53 -2.63 12.22
C LYS A 100 21.75 -1.54 13.27
N LEU A 101 20.66 -0.94 13.76
CA LEU A 101 20.67 0.09 14.79
C LEU A 101 20.75 -0.47 16.22
N GLY A 102 20.73 -1.81 16.37
CA GLY A 102 20.72 -2.46 17.68
C GLY A 102 19.42 -2.25 18.46
N LEU A 103 18.30 -1.99 17.76
CA LEU A 103 16.99 -1.80 18.36
C LEU A 103 16.26 -3.15 18.50
N THR A 104 15.65 -3.35 19.67
CA THR A 104 14.77 -4.49 19.98
C THR A 104 13.30 -4.03 19.96
N GLY A 105 12.37 -4.97 19.77
CA GLY A 105 10.91 -4.74 19.83
C GLY A 105 10.14 -5.12 18.55
N LEU A 106 10.83 -5.36 17.44
CA LEU A 106 10.23 -5.75 16.16
C LEU A 106 10.54 -7.20 15.74
N GLU A 107 11.35 -7.94 16.49
CA GLU A 107 11.81 -9.29 16.14
C GLU A 107 10.65 -10.27 15.90
N TRP A 108 9.54 -10.08 16.61
CA TRP A 108 8.30 -10.87 16.44
C TRP A 108 7.71 -10.77 15.04
N ALA A 109 8.02 -9.72 14.30
CA ALA A 109 7.45 -9.42 13.00
C ALA A 109 8.25 -10.07 11.84
N ILE A 110 9.33 -10.78 12.15
CA ILE A 110 10.11 -11.53 11.17
C ILE A 110 9.20 -12.52 10.41
N GLY A 111 9.26 -12.51 9.09
CA GLY A 111 8.45 -13.39 8.24
C GLY A 111 7.01 -12.92 8.01
N ILE A 112 6.58 -11.80 8.60
CA ILE A 112 5.33 -11.15 8.21
C ILE A 112 5.55 -10.49 6.83
N PRO A 113 4.72 -10.81 5.81
CA PRO A 113 4.88 -10.29 4.45
C PRO A 113 4.60 -8.80 4.30
#